data_AF-A0A0M9UJY4-F1
#
_entry.id   AF-A0A0M9UJY4-F1
#
_cell.length_a   1.000
_cell.length_b   1.000
_cell.length_c   1.000
_cell.angle_alpha   90.00
_cell.angle_beta   90.00
_cell.angle_gamma   90.00
#
_symmetry.space_group_name_H-M   'P 1'
#
loop_
_entity.id
_entity.type
_entity.pdbx_description
1 polymer ?
#
loop_
_entity_poly.entity_id
_entity_poly.type
_entity_poly.pdbx_seq_one_letter_code
_entity_poly.pdbx_strand_id
1 'polypeptide(L)'
;MGMGTRRDRLREAAALQEQIREQHGEDADAVMAQSLAERTGASRAESTYRRAMARNQGLRFRASDMNLPQQVLHPEETVHEVAVGAQRSDTFPLLIVTDRRVLHVMDRLRGWTVLEEAPAAAVTGAELEERLLSGRLRVHVREGRDLTMKVAERARSQEVVDLLQHLAAGGAPPR
;
A
#
# COMPACT_ATOMS: atom_id res chain seq x y z
N MET A 1 15.82 6.26 35.41
CA MET A 1 16.08 6.67 34.01
C MET A 1 14.72 6.81 33.32
N GLY A 2 14.35 8.04 32.93
CA GLY A 2 12.97 8.40 32.59
C GLY A 2 12.54 7.92 31.20
N MET A 3 11.37 7.29 31.13
CA MET A 3 10.68 7.01 29.86
C MET A 3 10.30 8.34 29.19
N GLY A 4 10.97 8.70 28.10
CA GLY A 4 10.57 9.84 27.26
C GLY A 4 9.11 9.70 26.84
N THR A 5 8.32 10.75 27.10
CA THR A 5 6.87 10.69 26.95
C THR A 5 6.51 10.55 25.47
N ARG A 6 5.35 9.96 25.17
CA ARG A 6 4.83 9.79 23.80
C ARG A 6 4.87 11.08 22.97
N ARG A 7 4.81 12.24 23.62
CA ARG A 7 4.92 13.58 23.01
C ARG A 7 6.33 13.90 22.52
N ASP A 8 7.36 13.48 23.23
CA ASP A 8 8.75 13.74 22.86
C ASP A 8 9.12 12.96 21.60
N ARG A 9 8.70 11.69 21.52
CA ARG A 9 8.88 10.85 20.31
C ARG A 9 8.15 11.40 19.09
N LEU A 10 6.96 12.00 19.29
CA LEU A 10 6.21 12.62 18.19
C LEU A 10 6.87 13.90 17.68
N ARG A 11 7.49 14.70 18.56
CA ARG A 11 8.28 15.88 18.15
C ARG A 11 9.55 15.50 17.42
N GLU A 12 10.28 14.50 17.91
CA GLU A 12 11.48 13.98 17.24
C GLU A 12 11.14 13.43 15.86
N ALA A 13 10.01 12.71 15.73
CA ALA A 13 9.53 12.21 14.44
C ALA A 13 9.16 13.35 13.48
N ALA A 14 8.53 14.42 13.97
CA ALA A 14 8.19 15.58 13.15
C ALA A 14 9.43 16.38 12.70
N ALA A 15 10.41 16.56 13.59
CA ALA A 15 11.66 17.24 13.27
C ALA A 15 12.51 16.46 12.24
N LEU A 16 12.54 15.13 12.38
CA LEU A 16 13.19 14.25 11.40
C LEU A 16 12.50 14.31 10.04
N GLN A 17 11.16 14.37 10.03
CA GLN A 17 10.36 14.50 8.82
C GLN A 17 10.61 15.83 8.10
N GLU A 18 10.75 16.92 8.83
CA GLU A 18 11.05 18.24 8.28
C GLU A 18 12.46 18.31 7.69
N GLN A 19 13.47 17.77 8.39
CA GLN A 19 14.84 17.68 7.88
C GLN A 19 14.98 16.84 6.61
N ILE A 20 14.30 15.69 6.54
CA ILE A 20 14.37 14.81 5.36
C ILE A 20 13.69 15.49 4.16
N ARG A 21 12.62 16.24 4.39
CA ARG A 21 11.91 16.99 3.34
C ARG A 21 12.72 18.16 2.80
N GLU A 22 13.45 18.84 3.66
CA GLU A 22 14.37 19.91 3.26
C GLU A 22 15.60 19.38 2.49
N GLN A 23 16.10 18.20 2.84
CA GLN A 23 17.29 17.63 2.18
C GLN A 23 17.00 16.90 0.86
N HIS A 24 15.82 16.30 0.71
CA HIS A 24 15.55 15.36 -0.39
C HIS A 24 14.39 15.75 -1.32
N GLY A 25 13.68 16.85 -1.07
CA GLY A 25 12.63 17.34 -1.98
C GLY A 25 11.54 16.30 -2.24
N GLU A 26 11.29 15.95 -3.51
CA GLU A 26 10.29 14.93 -3.91
C GLU A 26 10.68 13.49 -3.52
N ASP A 27 11.97 13.21 -3.28
CA ASP A 27 12.46 11.89 -2.86
C ASP A 27 12.40 11.67 -1.34
N ALA A 28 12.02 12.71 -0.57
CA ALA A 28 11.94 12.66 0.88
C ALA A 28 11.02 11.54 1.40
N ASP A 29 9.93 11.28 0.68
CA ASP A 29 8.97 10.23 1.04
C ASP A 29 9.57 8.83 0.84
N ALA A 30 10.39 8.62 -0.20
CA ALA A 30 11.07 7.36 -0.46
C ALA A 30 12.19 7.10 0.57
N VAL A 31 12.97 8.13 0.91
CA VAL A 31 14.03 8.07 1.92
C VAL A 31 13.45 7.86 3.33
N MET A 32 12.33 8.50 3.65
CA MET A 32 11.59 8.23 4.89
C MET A 32 11.06 6.79 4.94
N ALA A 33 10.47 6.29 3.85
CA ALA A 33 9.99 4.91 3.80
C ALA A 33 11.11 3.89 4.01
N GLN A 34 12.30 4.15 3.45
CA GLN A 34 13.47 3.29 3.58
C GLN A 34 14.07 3.33 4.99
N SER A 35 14.30 4.53 5.56
CA SER A 35 14.83 4.71 6.92
C SER A 35 13.90 4.16 8.02
N LEU A 36 12.58 4.19 7.81
CA LEU A 36 11.64 3.55 8.74
C LEU A 36 11.57 2.03 8.55
N ALA A 37 11.81 1.50 7.35
CA ALA A 37 11.87 0.05 7.12
C ALA A 37 13.07 -0.59 7.84
N GLU A 38 14.15 0.18 8.05
CA GLU A 38 15.35 -0.25 8.79
C GLU A 38 15.22 -0.16 10.31
N ARG A 39 14.11 0.36 10.85
CA ARG A 39 13.89 0.37 12.31
C ARG A 39 13.65 -1.04 12.83
N THR A 40 14.55 -1.48 13.71
CA THR A 40 14.40 -2.70 14.52
C THR A 40 13.05 -2.70 15.27
N GLY A 41 12.18 -3.65 14.96
CA GLY A 41 10.83 -3.78 15.55
C GLY A 41 9.66 -3.66 14.57
N ALA A 42 9.90 -3.34 13.30
CA ALA A 42 8.86 -3.38 12.26
C ALA A 42 8.47 -4.83 11.94
N SER A 43 7.16 -5.10 11.84
CA SER A 43 6.65 -6.40 11.41
C SER A 43 7.00 -6.69 9.94
N ARG A 44 6.93 -7.96 9.50
CA ARG A 44 7.15 -8.32 8.08
C ARG A 44 6.19 -7.56 7.18
N ALA A 45 4.92 -7.45 7.58
CA ALA A 45 3.91 -6.70 6.84
C ALA A 45 4.27 -5.23 6.71
N GLU A 46 4.77 -4.61 7.78
CA GLU A 46 5.16 -3.20 7.79
C GLU A 46 6.36 -2.91 6.88
N SER A 47 7.41 -3.74 6.95
CA SER A 47 8.61 -3.55 6.13
C SER A 47 8.32 -3.77 4.64
N THR A 48 7.60 -4.83 4.30
CA THR A 48 7.24 -5.16 2.91
C THR A 48 6.23 -4.19 2.33
N TYR A 49 5.27 -3.71 3.14
CA TYR A 49 4.33 -2.65 2.74
C TYR A 49 5.06 -1.36 2.38
N ARG A 50 5.99 -0.89 3.24
CA ARG A 50 6.77 0.33 2.96
C ARG A 50 7.57 0.20 1.67
N ARG A 51 8.19 -0.96 1.46
CA ARG A 51 8.94 -1.24 0.23
C ARG A 51 8.06 -1.25 -1.02
N ALA A 52 6.85 -1.81 -0.93
CA ALA A 52 5.89 -1.78 -2.03
C ALA A 52 5.37 -0.35 -2.30
N MET A 53 5.06 0.40 -1.25
CA MET A 53 4.65 1.80 -1.36
C MET A 53 5.74 2.69 -1.95
N ALA A 54 7.01 2.46 -1.62
CA ALA A 54 8.13 3.21 -2.18
C ALA A 54 8.27 3.09 -3.71
N ARG A 55 7.63 2.09 -4.35
CA ARG A 55 7.58 1.96 -5.82
C ARG A 55 6.51 2.84 -6.47
N ASN A 56 5.60 3.43 -5.69
CA ASN A 56 4.58 4.35 -6.16
C ASN A 56 5.06 5.82 -6.08
N GLN A 57 6.32 6.09 -6.42
CA GLN A 57 6.95 7.41 -6.33
C GLN A 57 6.14 8.49 -7.06
N GLY A 58 6.08 9.70 -6.50
CA GLY A 58 5.31 10.83 -7.06
C GLY A 58 3.82 10.84 -6.74
N LEU A 59 3.28 9.77 -6.14
CA LEU A 59 1.91 9.78 -5.62
C LEU A 59 1.85 10.42 -4.24
N ARG A 60 0.78 11.18 -3.96
CA ARG A 60 0.63 11.93 -2.71
C ARG A 60 0.42 10.97 -1.54
N PHE A 61 1.49 10.71 -0.78
CA PHE A 61 1.45 9.97 0.46
C PHE A 61 0.94 10.84 1.62
N ARG A 62 0.20 10.23 2.54
CA ARG A 62 -0.24 10.85 3.78
C ARG A 62 0.34 10.11 4.97
N ALA A 63 0.52 10.84 6.07
CA ALA A 63 0.94 10.25 7.34
C ALA A 63 -0.02 9.14 7.82
N SER A 64 -1.30 9.13 7.39
CA SER A 64 -2.24 8.05 7.72
C SER A 64 -1.86 6.72 7.07
N ASP A 65 -1.21 6.71 5.90
CA ASP A 65 -0.71 5.51 5.22
C ASP A 65 0.32 4.75 6.07
N MET A 66 1.02 5.44 6.98
CA MET A 66 2.08 4.87 7.80
C MET A 66 1.57 3.88 8.87
N ASN A 67 0.33 4.06 9.33
CA ASN A 67 -0.28 3.20 10.36
C ASN A 67 -1.20 2.11 9.78
N LEU A 68 -1.29 2.02 8.45
CA LEU A 68 -2.11 1.04 7.76
C LEU A 68 -1.72 -0.40 8.13
N PRO A 69 -0.44 -0.81 8.06
CA PRO A 69 -0.07 -2.21 8.29
C PRO A 69 -0.51 -2.74 9.65
N GLN A 70 -0.42 -1.91 10.70
CA GLN A 70 -0.80 -2.29 12.06
C GLN A 70 -2.31 -2.38 12.26
N GLN A 71 -3.11 -1.81 11.37
CA GLN A 71 -4.58 -1.80 11.47
C GLN A 71 -5.23 -2.92 10.64
N VAL A 72 -4.70 -3.23 9.46
CA VAL A 72 -5.39 -4.12 8.50
C VAL A 72 -4.62 -5.38 8.12
N LEU A 73 -3.29 -5.40 8.29
CA LEU A 73 -2.46 -6.54 7.91
C LEU A 73 -2.11 -7.40 9.12
N HIS A 74 -2.03 -8.71 8.92
CA HIS A 74 -1.41 -9.58 9.91
C HIS A 74 0.11 -9.33 9.94
N PRO A 75 0.78 -9.28 11.11
CA PRO A 75 2.19 -8.90 11.21
C PRO A 75 3.16 -9.70 10.34
N GLU A 76 2.84 -10.98 10.11
CA GLU A 76 3.63 -11.91 9.30
C GLU A 76 3.29 -11.91 7.80
N GLU A 77 2.26 -11.16 7.36
CA GLU A 77 1.93 -11.04 5.93
C GLU A 77 3.10 -10.42 5.15
N THR A 78 3.31 -10.88 3.94
CA THR A 78 4.26 -10.31 2.99
C THR A 78 3.47 -9.51 1.97
N VAL A 79 3.70 -8.20 1.90
CA VAL A 79 3.12 -7.35 0.86
C VAL A 79 4.00 -7.43 -0.39
N HIS A 80 3.41 -7.89 -1.49
CA HIS A 80 4.09 -7.98 -2.78
C HIS A 80 4.01 -6.68 -3.55
N GLU A 81 2.82 -6.09 -3.66
CA GLU A 81 2.58 -4.83 -4.36
C GLU A 81 1.42 -4.04 -3.76
N VAL A 82 1.40 -2.74 -4.07
CA VAL A 82 0.29 -1.85 -3.74
C VAL A 82 -0.07 -1.02 -4.98
N ALA A 83 -1.32 -1.06 -5.41
CA ALA A 83 -1.87 -0.08 -6.34
C ALA A 83 -2.56 1.05 -5.59
N VAL A 84 -2.34 2.28 -6.04
CA VAL A 84 -3.00 3.48 -5.51
C VAL A 84 -4.16 3.84 -6.43
N GLY A 85 -5.36 3.89 -5.86
CA GLY A 85 -6.58 4.25 -6.57
C GLY A 85 -6.70 5.75 -6.83
N ALA A 86 -7.65 6.12 -7.68
CA ALA A 86 -8.00 7.51 -7.93
C ALA A 86 -8.62 8.16 -6.67
N GLN A 87 -8.33 9.45 -6.47
CA GLN A 87 -8.79 10.20 -5.32
C GLN A 87 -10.31 10.09 -5.14
N ARG A 88 -10.76 9.77 -3.93
CA ARG A 88 -12.15 9.84 -3.48
C ARG A 88 -12.22 10.62 -2.17
N SER A 89 -12.99 11.70 -2.14
CA SER A 89 -13.33 12.42 -0.89
C SER A 89 -12.10 12.67 -0.01
N ASP A 90 -11.06 13.26 -0.61
CA ASP A 90 -9.80 13.58 0.06
C ASP A 90 -9.00 12.38 0.57
N THR A 91 -9.16 11.18 0.03
CA THR A 91 -8.24 10.06 0.28
C THR A 91 -8.03 9.23 -0.98
N PHE A 92 -7.05 8.34 -0.96
CA PHE A 92 -6.79 7.39 -2.03
C PHE A 92 -7.10 5.98 -1.51
N PRO A 93 -8.05 5.24 -2.13
CA PRO A 93 -8.19 3.83 -1.82
C PRO A 93 -6.94 3.09 -2.30
N LEU A 94 -6.56 2.03 -1.60
CA LEU A 94 -5.42 1.19 -1.95
C LEU A 94 -5.90 -0.22 -2.27
N LEU A 95 -5.25 -0.86 -3.23
CA LEU A 95 -5.35 -2.31 -3.44
C LEU A 95 -4.01 -2.93 -3.06
N ILE A 96 -4.01 -3.77 -2.03
CA ILE A 96 -2.81 -4.38 -1.46
C ILE A 96 -2.80 -5.86 -1.82
N VAL A 97 -1.72 -6.32 -2.44
CA VAL A 97 -1.52 -7.72 -2.80
C VAL A 97 -0.56 -8.34 -1.80
N THR A 98 -1.02 -9.35 -1.05
CA THR A 98 -0.20 -10.08 -0.08
C THR A 98 -0.07 -11.56 -0.44
N ASP A 99 0.80 -12.26 0.27
CA ASP A 99 0.94 -13.72 0.19
C ASP A 99 -0.33 -14.48 0.62
N ARG A 100 -1.22 -13.83 1.37
CA ARG A 100 -2.44 -14.44 1.92
C ARG A 100 -3.72 -13.98 1.21
N ARG A 101 -3.79 -12.71 0.82
CA ARG A 101 -5.02 -12.09 0.30
C ARG A 101 -4.76 -10.83 -0.52
N VAL A 102 -5.76 -10.45 -1.30
CA VAL A 102 -5.85 -9.15 -1.94
C VAL A 102 -6.88 -8.32 -1.19
N LEU A 103 -6.50 -7.11 -0.79
CA LEU A 103 -7.30 -6.21 0.03
C LEU A 103 -7.58 -4.91 -0.73
N HIS A 104 -8.83 -4.49 -0.80
CA HIS A 104 -9.21 -3.14 -1.19
C HIS A 104 -9.55 -2.34 0.07
N VAL A 105 -8.74 -1.33 0.38
CA VAL A 105 -8.82 -0.57 1.63
C VAL A 105 -8.95 0.92 1.36
N MET A 106 -9.50 1.66 2.33
CA MET A 106 -9.62 3.11 2.23
C MET A 106 -9.53 3.73 3.62
N ASP A 107 -8.81 4.84 3.72
CA ASP A 107 -8.77 5.65 4.93
C ASP A 107 -10.12 6.34 5.13
N ARG A 108 -10.72 6.18 6.30
CA ARG A 108 -11.96 6.86 6.68
C ARG A 108 -11.72 7.66 7.95
N LEU A 109 -12.71 8.45 8.37
CA LEU A 109 -12.64 9.27 9.59
C LEU A 109 -12.21 8.52 10.87
N ARG A 110 -12.36 7.19 10.92
CA ARG A 110 -12.00 6.33 12.06
C ARG A 110 -10.76 5.45 11.81
N GLY A 111 -10.02 5.70 10.74
CA GLY A 111 -8.86 4.90 10.32
C GLY A 111 -9.14 4.02 9.10
N TRP A 112 -8.22 3.09 8.85
CA TRP A 112 -8.25 2.23 7.67
C TRP A 112 -9.38 1.22 7.74
N THR A 113 -10.16 1.15 6.67
CA THR A 113 -11.27 0.20 6.53
C THR A 113 -11.02 -0.71 5.34
N VAL A 114 -11.16 -2.03 5.54
CA VAL A 114 -11.23 -2.99 4.44
C VAL A 114 -12.62 -2.89 3.80
N LEU A 115 -12.65 -2.51 2.52
CA LEU A 115 -13.88 -2.39 1.73
C LEU A 115 -14.29 -3.75 1.15
N GLU A 116 -13.32 -4.45 0.58
CA GLU A 116 -13.47 -5.77 -0.03
C GLU A 116 -12.15 -6.53 0.15
N GLU A 117 -12.20 -7.84 0.30
CA GLU A 117 -11.02 -8.70 0.35
C GLU A 117 -11.30 -10.04 -0.33
N ALA A 118 -10.25 -10.66 -0.87
CA ALA A 118 -10.31 -12.02 -1.40
C ALA A 118 -9.03 -12.80 -1.02
N PRO A 119 -9.13 -14.09 -0.65
CA PRO A 119 -7.96 -14.93 -0.47
C PRO A 119 -7.10 -14.95 -1.73
N ALA A 120 -5.77 -14.91 -1.60
CA ALA A 120 -4.87 -14.90 -2.75
C ALA A 120 -5.05 -16.17 -3.60
N ALA A 121 -5.30 -17.32 -2.95
CA ALA A 121 -5.60 -18.59 -3.63
C ALA A 121 -6.92 -18.60 -4.41
N ALA A 122 -7.84 -17.67 -4.13
CA ALA A 122 -9.10 -17.53 -4.85
C ALA A 122 -8.99 -16.57 -6.05
N VAL A 123 -7.89 -15.81 -6.17
CA VAL A 123 -7.67 -14.91 -7.30
C VAL A 123 -7.34 -15.72 -8.55
N THR A 124 -8.06 -15.44 -9.64
CA THR A 124 -7.87 -16.11 -10.94
C THR A 124 -7.20 -15.21 -11.98
N GLY A 125 -6.99 -13.95 -11.66
CA GLY A 125 -6.29 -12.99 -12.51
C GLY A 125 -6.72 -11.57 -12.21
N ALA A 126 -6.25 -10.64 -13.04
CA ALA A 126 -6.67 -9.25 -13.00
C ALA A 126 -6.61 -8.63 -14.40
N GLU A 127 -7.30 -7.52 -14.57
CA GLU A 127 -7.28 -6.73 -15.79
C GLU A 127 -7.37 -5.22 -15.47
N LEU A 128 -6.86 -4.41 -16.40
CA LEU A 128 -7.01 -2.96 -16.37
C LEU A 128 -8.01 -2.56 -17.46
N GLU A 129 -9.24 -2.22 -17.08
CA GLU A 129 -10.22 -1.66 -18.01
C GLU A 129 -9.82 -0.23 -18.41
N GLU A 130 -9.63 -0.01 -19.71
CA GLU A 130 -9.44 1.33 -20.25
C GLU A 130 -10.76 2.11 -20.29
N ARG A 131 -10.81 3.27 -19.64
CA ARG A 131 -11.83 4.29 -19.89
C ARG A 131 -11.16 5.61 -20.27
N LEU A 132 -11.85 6.41 -21.08
CA LEU A 132 -11.35 7.65 -21.72
C LEU A 132 -10.56 8.59 -20.78
N LEU A 133 -10.91 8.68 -19.49
CA LEU A 133 -10.28 9.60 -18.53
C LEU A 133 -9.80 8.93 -17.21
N SER A 134 -10.02 7.62 -17.03
CA SER A 134 -9.62 6.90 -15.82
C SER A 134 -9.46 5.42 -16.12
N GLY A 135 -8.61 4.71 -15.38
CA GLY A 135 -8.57 3.25 -15.44
C GLY A 135 -9.48 2.63 -14.39
N ARG A 136 -9.88 1.38 -14.59
CA ARG A 136 -10.39 0.54 -13.51
C ARG A 136 -9.59 -0.75 -13.45
N LEU A 137 -8.95 -0.98 -12.31
CA LEU A 137 -8.34 -2.25 -12.00
C LEU A 137 -9.43 -3.18 -11.48
N ARG A 138 -9.54 -4.36 -12.08
CA ARG A 138 -10.45 -5.42 -11.69
C ARG A 138 -9.64 -6.68 -11.35
N VAL A 139 -9.88 -7.24 -10.17
CA VAL A 139 -9.30 -8.51 -9.74
C VAL A 139 -10.37 -9.57 -9.80
N HIS A 140 -10.13 -10.61 -10.57
CA HIS A 140 -11.05 -11.72 -10.75
C HIS A 140 -10.91 -12.72 -9.62
N VAL A 141 -12.04 -13.09 -9.02
CA VAL A 141 -12.10 -14.05 -7.92
C VAL A 141 -12.91 -15.25 -8.38
N ARG A 142 -12.38 -16.46 -8.15
CA ARG A 142 -12.99 -17.73 -8.59
C ARG A 142 -14.43 -17.87 -8.11
N GLU A 143 -14.67 -17.51 -6.85
CA GLU A 143 -15.96 -17.61 -6.21
C GLU A 143 -16.28 -16.27 -5.52
N GLY A 144 -17.45 -15.72 -5.80
CA GLY A 144 -17.91 -14.46 -5.24
C GLY A 144 -17.79 -13.29 -6.22
N ARG A 145 -17.59 -12.10 -5.65
CA ARG A 145 -17.57 -10.85 -6.41
C ARG A 145 -16.14 -10.39 -6.66
N ASP A 146 -15.87 -9.97 -7.89
CA ASP A 146 -14.61 -9.34 -8.27
C ASP A 146 -14.36 -8.06 -7.47
N LEU A 147 -13.09 -7.84 -7.09
CA LEU A 147 -12.67 -6.60 -6.47
C LEU A 147 -12.45 -5.57 -7.57
N THR A 148 -12.96 -4.35 -7.36
CA THR A 148 -12.77 -3.27 -8.35
C THR A 148 -12.30 -1.99 -7.69
N MET A 149 -11.31 -1.34 -8.32
CA MET A 149 -10.77 -0.06 -7.88
C MET A 149 -10.57 0.87 -9.07
N LYS A 150 -11.03 2.11 -8.96
CA LYS A 150 -10.69 3.15 -9.94
C LYS A 150 -9.23 3.54 -9.75
N VAL A 151 -8.49 3.72 -10.83
CA VAL A 151 -7.06 4.08 -10.78
C VAL A 151 -6.79 5.33 -11.62
N ALA A 152 -5.84 6.14 -11.16
CA ALA A 152 -5.35 7.32 -11.86
C ALA A 152 -4.07 6.98 -12.64
N GLU A 153 -3.11 6.31 -12.00
CA GLU A 153 -1.84 5.91 -12.61
C GLU A 153 -1.93 4.56 -13.31
N ARG A 154 -2.03 4.58 -14.64
CA ARG A 154 -2.20 3.37 -15.45
C ARG A 154 -0.96 2.48 -15.42
N ALA A 155 0.24 3.04 -15.60
CA ALA A 155 1.48 2.27 -15.66
C ALA A 155 1.71 1.47 -14.36
N ARG A 156 1.63 2.14 -13.20
CA ARG A 156 1.74 1.47 -11.89
C ARG A 156 0.64 0.45 -11.66
N SER A 157 -0.59 0.73 -12.10
CA SER A 157 -1.71 -0.21 -11.97
C SER A 157 -1.51 -1.45 -12.86
N GLN A 158 -0.91 -1.28 -14.04
CA GLN A 158 -0.61 -2.38 -14.94
C GLN A 158 0.41 -3.34 -14.33
N GLU A 159 1.45 -2.85 -13.66
CA GLU A 159 2.42 -3.72 -12.97
C GLU A 159 1.76 -4.60 -11.90
N VAL A 160 0.74 -4.08 -11.20
CA VAL A 160 -0.04 -4.85 -10.24
C VAL A 160 -0.92 -5.89 -10.94
N VAL A 161 -1.50 -5.56 -12.09
CA VAL A 161 -2.24 -6.51 -12.92
C VAL A 161 -1.33 -7.64 -13.40
N ASP A 162 -0.14 -7.30 -13.92
CA ASP A 162 0.84 -8.27 -14.41
C ASP A 162 1.29 -9.22 -13.29
N LEU A 163 1.51 -8.69 -12.07
CA LEU A 163 1.79 -9.51 -10.90
C LEU A 163 0.64 -10.49 -10.59
N LEU A 164 -0.60 -9.99 -10.53
CA LEU A 164 -1.75 -10.84 -10.20
C LEU A 164 -1.98 -11.92 -11.25
N GLN A 165 -1.76 -11.61 -12.53
CA GLN A 165 -1.77 -12.60 -13.61
C GLN A 165 -0.66 -13.63 -13.45
N HIS A 166 0.57 -13.19 -13.13
CA HIS A 166 1.70 -14.09 -12.87
C HIS A 166 1.41 -15.06 -11.72
N LEU A 167 0.90 -14.55 -10.59
CA LEU A 167 0.55 -15.36 -9.42
C LEU A 167 -0.60 -16.34 -9.74
N ALA A 168 -1.63 -15.88 -10.45
CA ALA A 168 -2.75 -16.73 -10.85
C ALA A 168 -2.34 -17.87 -11.81
N ALA A 169 -1.31 -17.64 -12.62
CA ALA A 169 -0.69 -18.66 -13.48
C ALA A 169 0.21 -19.65 -12.71
N GLY A 170 0.31 -19.53 -11.38
CA GLY A 170 1.18 -20.37 -10.54
C GLY A 170 2.64 -19.87 -10.46
N GLY A 171 2.88 -18.64 -10.91
CA GLY A 171 4.16 -17.97 -10.79
C GLY A 171 4.53 -17.67 -9.33
N ALA A 172 5.83 -17.61 -9.05
CA ALA A 172 6.32 -17.27 -7.72
C ALA A 172 6.26 -15.75 -7.48
N PRO A 173 5.98 -15.28 -6.26
CA PRO A 173 6.00 -13.86 -5.96
C PRO A 173 7.42 -13.26 -6.15
N PRO A 174 7.50 -11.97 -6.51
CA PRO A 174 8.78 -11.26 -6.61
C PRO A 174 9.46 -11.21 -5.23
N ARG A 175 10.80 -11.33 -5.23
CA ARG A 175 11.63 -11.35 -4.02
C ARG A 175 11.89 -9.95 -3.46
#